data_AF-A0A7U4DMT8-F1
#
_entry.id   AF-A0A7U4DMT8-F1
#
_cell.length_a   1.000
_cell.length_b   1.000
_cell.length_c   1.000
_cell.angle_alpha   90.00
_cell.angle_beta   90.00
_cell.angle_gamma   90.00
#
_symmetry.space_group_name_H-M   'P 1'
#
loop_
_entity.id
_entity.type
_entity.pdbx_description
1 polymer ?
#
loop_
_entity_poly.entity_id
_entity_poly.type
_entity_poly.pdbx_seq_one_letter_code
_entity_poly.pdbx_strand_id
1 'polypeptide(L)'
;MNDQLPTLDDFARHSPIPRKVLLYLHRQHLIQDPPCREDLLGLRLLEQVWGNKEILRPQLNRMSLQTRQSFLRTVSLNSKWERYAYSRFYNSKPGVRLAVRLVVDEIQTTFRFQLTKAQLRRVLTIRNRAQVARHRDLVKENQEPCGLLQTAN
;
A
#
# COMPACT_ATOMS: atom_id res chain seq x y z
N MET A 1 -9.33 -42.52 0.81
CA MET A 1 -9.06 -41.35 1.66
C MET A 1 -9.58 -40.14 0.90
N ASN A 2 -10.38 -39.27 1.52
CA ASN A 2 -10.90 -38.09 0.84
C ASN A 2 -9.74 -37.12 0.57
N ASP A 3 -9.22 -37.14 -0.65
CA ASP A 3 -8.25 -36.16 -1.18
C ASP A 3 -8.94 -34.81 -1.44
N GLN A 4 -9.62 -34.26 -0.43
CA GLN A 4 -10.08 -32.87 -0.51
C GLN A 4 -8.87 -31.95 -0.35
N LEU A 5 -8.50 -31.29 -1.44
CA LEU A 5 -7.48 -30.26 -1.44
C LEU A 5 -7.92 -29.11 -0.50
N PRO A 6 -7.02 -28.61 0.36
CA PRO A 6 -7.36 -27.58 1.35
C PRO A 6 -7.78 -26.29 0.63
N THR A 7 -8.82 -25.62 1.10
CA THR A 7 -9.22 -24.32 0.54
C THR A 7 -8.14 -23.26 0.74
N LEU A 8 -8.20 -22.14 0.01
CA LEU A 8 -7.28 -21.02 0.27
C LEU A 8 -7.37 -20.48 1.71
N ASP A 9 -8.54 -20.60 2.35
CA ASP A 9 -8.73 -20.19 3.74
C ASP A 9 -8.00 -21.13 4.70
N ASP A 10 -8.01 -22.44 4.43
CA ASP A 10 -7.27 -23.43 5.22
C ASP A 10 -5.76 -23.31 5.01
N PHE A 11 -5.33 -23.05 3.78
CA PHE A 11 -3.92 -22.81 3.45
C PHE A 11 -3.40 -21.58 4.19
N ALA A 12 -4.13 -20.46 4.16
CA ALA A 12 -3.72 -19.21 4.81
C ALA A 12 -3.53 -19.32 6.32
N ARG A 13 -4.18 -20.28 7.00
CA ARG A 13 -4.05 -20.49 8.45
C ARG A 13 -2.69 -21.08 8.84
N HIS A 14 -2.06 -21.81 7.94
CA HIS A 14 -0.81 -22.54 8.20
C HIS A 14 0.39 -21.96 7.43
N SER A 15 0.15 -20.90 6.66
CA SER A 15 1.13 -20.28 5.76
C SER A 15 1.57 -18.91 6.26
N PRO A 16 2.84 -18.51 6.06
CA PRO A 16 3.26 -17.12 6.25
C PRO A 16 2.64 -16.16 5.21
N ILE A 17 2.06 -16.68 4.13
CA ILE A 17 1.45 -15.89 3.07
C ILE A 17 0.08 -15.38 3.56
N PRO A 18 -0.15 -14.06 3.62
CA PRO A 18 -1.44 -13.53 4.05
C PRO A 18 -2.55 -13.94 3.09
N ARG A 19 -3.72 -14.31 3.66
CA ARG A 19 -4.95 -14.62 2.90
C ARG A 19 -5.25 -13.64 1.77
N LYS A 20 -5.06 -12.34 2.01
CA LYS A 20 -5.31 -11.28 1.02
C LYS A 20 -4.48 -11.45 -0.26
N VAL A 21 -3.29 -12.02 -0.15
CA VAL A 21 -2.41 -12.33 -1.28
C VAL A 21 -2.93 -13.53 -2.05
N LEU A 22 -3.32 -14.61 -1.36
CA LEU A 22 -3.93 -15.79 -2.01
C LEU A 22 -5.20 -15.40 -2.79
N LEU A 23 -6.08 -14.60 -2.17
CA LEU A 23 -7.27 -14.07 -2.84
C LEU A 23 -6.95 -13.11 -3.98
N TYR A 24 -5.80 -12.45 -3.95
CA TYR A 24 -5.32 -11.67 -5.09
C TYR A 24 -4.90 -12.59 -6.23
N LEU A 25 -4.09 -13.62 -5.95
CA LEU A 25 -3.64 -14.60 -6.94
C LEU A 25 -4.83 -15.29 -7.62
N HIS A 26 -5.82 -15.74 -6.84
CA HIS A 26 -7.04 -16.36 -7.36
C HIS A 26 -7.85 -15.41 -8.25
N ARG A 27 -8.06 -14.16 -7.82
CA ARG A 27 -8.74 -13.13 -8.64
C ARG A 27 -7.97 -12.73 -9.89
N GLN A 28 -6.68 -13.04 -9.98
CA GLN A 28 -5.87 -12.84 -11.18
C GLN A 28 -5.74 -14.13 -12.01
N HIS A 29 -6.49 -15.19 -11.66
CA HIS A 29 -6.45 -16.50 -12.29
C HIS A 29 -5.05 -17.13 -12.30
N LEU A 30 -4.23 -16.81 -11.29
CA LEU A 30 -2.87 -17.36 -11.14
C LEU A 30 -2.84 -18.67 -10.35
N ILE A 31 -3.86 -18.90 -9.51
CA ILE A 31 -4.08 -20.14 -8.75
C ILE A 31 -5.59 -20.41 -8.67
N GLN A 32 -5.97 -21.65 -8.39
CA GLN A 32 -7.36 -22.05 -8.17
C GLN A 32 -7.74 -22.03 -6.68
N ASP A 33 -9.05 -22.11 -6.40
CA ASP A 33 -9.60 -22.36 -5.06
C ASP A 33 -10.68 -23.46 -5.17
N PRO A 34 -10.41 -24.70 -4.72
CA PRO A 34 -9.20 -25.13 -4.03
C PRO A 34 -7.96 -25.19 -4.96
N PRO A 35 -6.76 -24.90 -4.46
CA PRO A 35 -5.51 -24.94 -5.22
C PRO A 35 -5.21 -26.35 -5.72
N CYS A 36 -4.86 -26.48 -6.99
CA CYS A 36 -4.44 -27.75 -7.57
C CYS A 36 -3.00 -28.10 -7.14
N ARG A 37 -2.52 -29.28 -7.55
CA ARG A 37 -1.16 -29.73 -7.19
C ARG A 37 -0.07 -28.77 -7.67
N GLU A 38 -0.22 -28.19 -8.86
CA GLU A 38 0.72 -27.23 -9.43
C GLU A 38 0.72 -25.92 -8.64
N ASP A 39 -0.46 -25.42 -8.27
CA ASP A 39 -0.61 -24.24 -7.40
C ASP A 39 0.10 -24.46 -6.06
N LEU A 40 -0.08 -25.63 -5.44
CA LEU A 40 0.56 -25.97 -4.17
C LEU A 40 2.09 -25.99 -4.27
N LEU A 41 2.66 -26.46 -5.38
CA LEU A 41 4.11 -26.40 -5.60
C LEU A 41 4.60 -24.95 -5.70
N GLY A 42 3.90 -24.10 -6.47
CA GLY A 42 4.21 -22.68 -6.58
C GLY A 42 4.07 -21.94 -5.24
N LEU A 43 3.02 -22.23 -4.49
CA LEU A 43 2.78 -21.64 -3.17
C LEU A 43 3.85 -22.04 -2.16
N ARG A 44 4.32 -23.30 -2.15
CA ARG A 44 5.43 -23.72 -1.26
C ARG A 44 6.72 -22.96 -1.52
N LEU A 45 7.06 -22.72 -2.79
CA LEU A 45 8.20 -21.87 -3.12
C LEU A 45 7.96 -20.45 -2.61
N LEU A 46 6.76 -19.91 -2.84
CA LEU A 46 6.38 -18.58 -2.38
C LEU A 46 6.49 -18.44 -0.85
N GLU A 47 6.13 -19.48 -0.08
CA GLU A 47 6.27 -19.50 1.39
C GLU A 47 7.72 -19.35 1.84
N GLN A 48 8.66 -20.02 1.16
CA GLN A 48 10.08 -19.96 1.50
C GLN A 48 10.69 -18.57 1.27
N VAL A 49 10.18 -17.84 0.27
CA VAL A 49 10.70 -16.53 -0.12
C VAL A 49 9.87 -15.37 0.42
N TRP A 50 8.74 -15.64 1.07
CA TRP A 50 7.80 -14.61 1.50
C TRP A 50 8.46 -13.67 2.52
N GLY A 51 8.50 -12.37 2.18
CA GLY A 51 9.14 -11.38 3.05
C GLY A 51 10.67 -11.40 3.08
N ASN A 52 11.32 -12.26 2.27
CA ASN A 52 12.78 -12.32 2.20
C ASN A 52 13.35 -11.00 1.64
N LYS A 53 14.16 -10.31 2.44
CA LYS A 53 14.70 -8.98 2.11
C LYS A 53 15.61 -9.00 0.88
N GLU A 54 16.40 -10.05 0.70
CA GLU A 54 17.33 -10.15 -0.43
C GLU A 54 16.59 -10.35 -1.76
N ILE A 55 15.39 -10.92 -1.71
CA ILE A 55 14.51 -11.05 -2.89
C ILE A 55 13.67 -9.80 -3.11
N LEU A 56 13.20 -9.15 -2.04
CA LEU A 56 12.41 -7.92 -2.14
C LEU A 56 13.22 -6.70 -2.63
N ARG A 57 14.48 -6.57 -2.21
CA ARG A 57 15.38 -5.46 -2.62
C ARG A 57 15.47 -5.28 -4.15
N PRO A 58 15.82 -6.30 -4.95
CA PRO A 58 15.90 -6.15 -6.40
C PRO A 58 14.54 -5.87 -7.03
N GLN A 59 13.43 -6.40 -6.48
CA GLN A 59 12.08 -6.07 -6.95
C GLN A 59 11.76 -4.57 -6.76
N LEU A 60 12.08 -4.02 -5.59
CA LEU A 60 11.90 -2.60 -5.30
C LEU A 60 12.87 -1.73 -6.12
N ASN A 61 14.08 -2.19 -6.41
CA ASN A 61 15.07 -1.43 -7.18
C ASN A 61 14.63 -1.14 -8.62
N ARG A 62 13.69 -1.92 -9.16
CA ARG A 62 13.05 -1.64 -10.46
C ARG A 62 12.17 -0.38 -10.46
N MET A 63 11.82 0.12 -9.27
CA MET A 63 11.00 1.32 -9.11
C MET A 63 11.89 2.55 -8.88
N SER A 64 11.51 3.69 -9.45
CA SER A 64 12.16 4.97 -9.15
C SER A 64 12.16 5.26 -7.64
N LEU A 65 13.10 6.08 -7.17
CA LEU A 65 13.16 6.47 -5.75
C LEU A 65 11.84 7.08 -5.28
N GLN A 66 11.24 7.94 -6.10
CA GLN A 66 9.94 8.58 -5.82
C GLN A 66 8.83 7.54 -5.67
N THR A 67 8.76 6.55 -6.57
CA THR A 67 7.76 5.47 -6.52
C THR A 67 7.96 4.60 -5.29
N ARG A 68 9.20 4.23 -4.94
CA ARG A 68 9.51 3.48 -3.71
C ARG A 68 9.04 4.22 -2.46
N GLN A 69 9.37 5.50 -2.33
CA GLN A 69 8.94 6.32 -1.20
C GLN A 69 7.40 6.42 -1.12
N SER A 70 6.73 6.64 -2.26
CA SER A 70 5.27 6.67 -2.33
C SER A 70 4.64 5.35 -1.89
N PHE A 71 5.19 4.24 -2.36
CA PHE A 71 4.76 2.89 -1.99
C PHE A 71 4.89 2.66 -0.48
N LEU A 72 6.05 2.98 0.11
CA LEU A 72 6.29 2.85 1.55
C LEU A 72 5.36 3.75 2.39
N ARG A 73 5.09 4.98 1.93
CA ARG A 73 4.16 5.89 2.63
C ARG A 73 2.74 5.32 2.68
N THR A 74 2.33 4.57 1.66
CA THR A 74 0.96 4.08 1.49
C THR A 74 0.77 2.59 1.79
N VAL A 75 1.83 1.85 2.16
CA VAL A 75 1.78 0.39 2.37
C VAL A 75 0.71 -0.08 3.36
N SER A 76 0.42 0.71 4.40
CA SER A 76 -0.60 0.39 5.42
C SER A 76 -2.01 0.86 5.05
N LEU A 77 -2.21 1.42 3.85
CA LEU A 77 -3.49 1.90 3.34
C LEU A 77 -4.11 0.79 2.48
N ASN A 78 -5.04 0.06 3.08
CA ASN A 78 -5.52 -1.23 2.60
C ASN A 78 -6.58 -1.12 1.51
N SER A 79 -7.25 0.03 1.40
CA SER A 79 -8.31 0.27 0.43
C SER A 79 -7.92 1.34 -0.60
N LYS A 80 -8.65 1.39 -1.72
CA LYS A 80 -8.48 2.46 -2.72
C LYS A 80 -8.84 3.83 -2.13
N TRP A 81 -9.91 3.91 -1.33
CA TRP A 81 -10.34 5.17 -0.73
C TRP A 81 -9.34 5.71 0.30
N GLU A 82 -8.66 4.84 1.06
CA GLU A 82 -7.63 5.28 2.02
C GLU A 82 -6.44 5.91 1.30
N ARG A 83 -6.01 5.30 0.18
CA ARG A 83 -4.94 5.85 -0.68
C ARG A 83 -5.36 7.16 -1.34
N TYR A 84 -6.62 7.27 -1.78
CA TYR A 84 -7.18 8.52 -2.28
C TYR A 84 -7.15 9.62 -1.22
N ALA A 85 -7.65 9.34 0.00
CA ALA A 85 -7.64 10.26 1.12
C ALA A 85 -6.22 10.77 1.42
N TYR A 86 -5.25 9.85 1.49
CA TYR A 86 -3.84 10.19 1.70
C TYR A 86 -3.33 11.15 0.62
N SER A 87 -3.57 10.82 -0.65
CA SER A 87 -3.17 11.66 -1.79
C SER A 87 -3.77 13.08 -1.69
N ARG A 88 -5.05 13.20 -1.35
CA ARG A 88 -5.73 14.50 -1.21
C ARG A 88 -5.12 15.38 -0.12
N PHE A 89 -4.81 14.80 1.04
CA PHE A 89 -4.17 15.57 2.12
C PHE A 89 -2.71 15.89 1.83
N TYR A 90 -1.96 14.93 1.29
CA TYR A 90 -0.54 15.09 0.98
C TYR A 90 -0.31 16.17 -0.10
N ASN A 91 -1.14 16.17 -1.15
CA ASN A 91 -1.04 17.12 -2.28
C ASN A 91 -1.82 18.44 -2.08
N SER A 92 -2.32 18.73 -0.87
CA SER A 92 -3.05 19.97 -0.61
C SER A 92 -2.17 21.21 -0.83
N LYS A 93 -2.72 22.32 -1.34
CA LYS A 93 -1.93 23.53 -1.60
C LYS A 93 -1.27 24.06 -0.31
N PRO A 94 0.00 24.51 -0.35
CA PRO A 94 0.64 25.18 0.79
C PRO A 94 -0.21 26.36 1.29
N GLY A 95 -0.29 26.55 2.60
CA GLY A 95 -1.08 27.63 3.20
C GLY A 95 -2.61 27.41 3.19
N VAL A 96 -3.13 26.43 2.44
CA VAL A 96 -4.57 26.14 2.37
C VAL A 96 -4.90 24.92 3.22
N ARG A 97 -5.73 25.12 4.25
CA ARG A 97 -6.22 24.02 5.09
C ARG A 97 -7.36 23.30 4.39
N LEU A 98 -7.08 22.14 3.79
CA LEU A 98 -8.12 21.27 3.24
C LEU A 98 -9.02 20.72 4.36
N ALA A 99 -10.31 21.05 4.30
CA ALA A 99 -11.28 20.59 5.28
C ALA A 99 -11.51 19.08 5.17
N VAL A 100 -11.54 18.39 6.32
CA VAL A 100 -11.77 16.93 6.37
C VAL A 100 -13.13 16.56 5.79
N ARG A 101 -14.16 17.40 6.04
CA ARG A 101 -15.52 17.18 5.52
C ARG A 101 -15.53 17.09 4.00
N LEU A 102 -14.86 18.01 3.30
CA LEU A 102 -14.75 17.97 1.83
C LEU A 102 -14.14 16.66 1.33
N VAL A 103 -13.06 16.18 1.97
CA VAL A 103 -12.43 14.91 1.60
C VAL A 103 -13.34 13.71 1.87
N VAL A 104 -14.11 13.75 2.96
CA VAL A 104 -15.12 12.73 3.29
C VAL A 104 -16.22 12.70 2.22
N ASP A 105 -16.76 13.85 1.83
CA ASP A 105 -17.81 13.97 0.82
C ASP A 105 -17.31 13.47 -0.55
N GLU A 106 -16.08 13.84 -0.92
CA GLU A 106 -15.43 13.34 -2.13
C GLU A 106 -15.25 11.82 -2.12
N ILE A 107 -14.83 11.23 -1.00
CA ILE A 107 -14.67 9.78 -0.85
C ILE A 107 -16.03 9.10 -1.02
N GLN A 108 -17.05 9.58 -0.33
CA GLN A 108 -18.37 8.96 -0.36
C GLN A 108 -18.97 9.03 -1.78
N THR A 109 -18.77 10.15 -2.47
CA THR A 109 -19.22 10.35 -3.85
C THR A 109 -18.44 9.46 -4.84
N THR A 110 -17.10 9.47 -4.76
CA THR A 110 -16.23 8.76 -5.71
C THR A 110 -16.36 7.25 -5.58
N PHE A 111 -16.43 6.74 -4.35
CA PHE A 111 -16.45 5.31 -4.08
C PHE A 111 -17.86 4.75 -3.82
N ARG A 112 -18.89 5.61 -3.89
CA ARG A 112 -20.32 5.25 -3.79
C ARG A 112 -20.68 4.47 -2.52
N PHE A 113 -20.15 4.90 -1.38
CA PHE A 113 -20.48 4.31 -0.08
C PHE A 113 -20.45 5.37 1.04
N GLN A 114 -21.12 5.09 2.16
CA GLN A 114 -21.12 5.98 3.33
C GLN A 114 -20.02 5.55 4.32
N LEU A 115 -19.21 6.51 4.77
CA LEU A 115 -18.14 6.23 5.74
C LEU A 115 -18.73 5.96 7.12
N THR A 116 -18.37 4.82 7.71
CA THR A 116 -18.73 4.51 9.10
C THR A 116 -17.96 5.40 10.08
N LYS A 117 -18.41 5.48 11.34
CA LYS A 117 -17.68 6.19 12.42
C LYS A 117 -16.22 5.73 12.54
N ALA A 118 -15.95 4.43 12.37
CA ALA A 118 -14.60 3.89 12.38
C ALA A 118 -13.76 4.40 11.18
N GLN A 119 -14.35 4.43 9.99
CA GLN A 119 -13.67 4.93 8.79
C GLN A 119 -13.46 6.45 8.85
N LEU A 120 -14.36 7.22 9.45
CA LEU A 120 -14.16 8.65 9.70
C LEU A 120 -12.96 8.90 10.62
N ARG A 121 -12.82 8.12 11.71
CA ARG A 121 -11.61 8.18 12.56
C ARG A 121 -10.35 7.83 11.76
N ARG A 122 -10.46 6.83 10.87
CA ARG A 122 -9.36 6.43 9.99
C ARG A 122 -8.95 7.55 9.01
N VAL A 123 -9.89 8.32 8.46
CA VAL A 123 -9.60 9.50 7.63
C VAL A 123 -8.75 10.52 8.41
N LEU A 124 -9.05 10.77 9.68
CA LEU A 124 -8.27 11.67 10.52
C LEU A 124 -6.84 11.18 10.74
N THR A 125 -6.66 9.87 11.00
CA THR A 125 -5.32 9.27 11.12
C THR A 125 -4.53 9.42 9.81
N ILE A 126 -5.19 9.20 8.67
CA ILE A 126 -4.57 9.35 7.35
C ILE A 126 -4.15 10.79 7.10
N ARG A 127 -4.99 11.77 7.46
CA ARG A 127 -4.66 13.19 7.39
C ARG A 127 -3.38 13.51 8.17
N ASN A 128 -3.32 13.13 9.45
CA ASN A 128 -2.16 13.42 10.29
C ASN A 128 -0.88 12.80 9.70
N ARG A 129 -0.96 11.55 9.23
CA ARG A 129 0.16 10.88 8.57
C ARG A 129 0.62 11.62 7.31
N ALA A 130 -0.32 12.06 6.46
CA ALA A 130 0.00 12.81 5.24
C ALA A 130 0.65 14.17 5.56
N GLN A 131 0.16 14.87 6.59
CA GLN A 131 0.73 16.14 7.03
C GLN A 131 2.16 15.98 7.58
N VAL A 132 2.40 14.96 8.41
CA VAL A 132 3.75 14.66 8.92
C VAL A 132 4.71 14.30 7.79
N ALA A 133 4.28 13.45 6.85
CA ALA A 133 5.10 13.07 5.70
C ALA A 133 5.49 14.30 4.86
N ARG A 134 4.51 15.14 4.53
CA ARG A 134 4.74 16.38 3.79
C ARG A 134 5.67 17.34 4.53
N HIS A 135 5.49 17.52 5.84
CA HIS A 135 6.36 18.39 6.63
C HIS A 135 7.82 17.89 6.60
N ARG A 136 8.04 16.57 6.70
CA ARG A 136 9.39 15.99 6.58
C ARG A 136 10.00 16.23 5.20
N ASP A 137 9.20 16.12 4.15
CA ASP A 137 9.68 16.35 2.78
C ASP A 137 10.01 17.84 2.57
N LEU A 138 9.20 18.78 3.08
CA LEU A 138 9.52 20.22 3.09
C LEU A 138 10.78 20.56 3.89
N VAL A 139 10.98 19.92 5.06
CA VAL A 139 12.19 20.13 5.86
C VAL A 139 13.43 19.64 5.11
N LYS A 140 13.34 18.49 4.43
CA LYS A 140 14.44 17.99 3.59
C LYS A 140 14.75 18.93 2.42
N GLU A 141 13.73 19.39 1.70
CA GLU A 141 13.91 20.36 0.61
C GLU A 141 14.57 21.67 1.09
N ASN A 142 14.23 22.15 2.30
CA ASN A 142 14.85 23.33 2.89
C ASN A 142 16.25 23.06 3.48
N GLN A 143 16.58 21.81 3.79
CA GLN A 143 17.88 21.39 4.31
C GLN A 143 18.89 21.05 3.22
N GLU A 144 18.44 20.69 2.01
CA GLU A 144 19.30 20.62 0.84
C GLU A 144 19.64 22.06 0.42
N PRO A 145 20.87 22.56 0.67
CA PRO A 145 21.25 23.89 0.21
C PRO A 145 21.27 23.85 -1.32
N CYS A 146 20.98 24.99 -1.94
CA CYS A 146 21.35 25.31 -3.31
C CYS A 146 22.85 25.03 -3.51
N GLY A 147 23.18 23.80 -3.90
CA GLY A 147 24.53 23.24 -3.88
C GLY A 147 24.87 22.53 -5.18
N LEU A 148 24.40 23.06 -6.32
CA LEU A 148 24.91 22.73 -7.66
C LEU A 148 24.89 23.97 -8.56
N LEU A 149 25.43 25.09 -8.07
CA LEU A 149 25.99 26.14 -8.92
C LEU A 149 27.30 26.60 -8.28
N GLN A 150 28.38 25.92 -8.64
CA GLN A 150 29.75 26.45 -8.78
C GLN A 150 30.73 25.28 -8.89
N THR A 151 30.89 24.74 -10.09
CA THR A 151 32.23 24.34 -10.54
C THR A 151 32.69 25.43 -11.49
N ALA A 152 33.72 26.14 -11.03
CA ALA A 152 34.38 27.26 -11.68
C ALA A 152 35.16 26.82 -12.93
N ASN A 153 35.33 27.80 -13.83
CA ASN A 153 36.38 28.01 -14.85
C ASN A 153 37.02 26.81 -15.55
#